data_AF-A0A3S0IEQ0-F1
#
_entry.id   AF-A0A3S0IEQ0-F1
#
_cell.length_a   1.000
_cell.length_b   1.000
_cell.length_c   1.000
_cell.angle_alpha   90.00
_cell.angle_beta   90.00
_cell.angle_gamma   90.00
#
_symmetry.space_group_name_H-M   'P 1'
#
loop_
_entity.id
_entity.type
_entity.pdbx_description
1 polymer ?
#
loop_
_entity_poly.entity_id
_entity_poly.type
_entity_poly.pdbx_seq_one_letter_code
_entity_poly.pdbx_strand_id
1 'polypeptide(L)'
;MSHSFPNDNPRAVVLLSGGLDSSTVLGLAVQDGYQPTALSFRYGQRHTAELERAAVIAAHFGAEHRIVDINIGSFGGSALTDDGLDVPLEATPDGVVPPTYVPGRNTVFIAVGLSLAEAINAGSVHLGITAVDYSGYPDCRSDYLAAYQTLADLSSVAGREGHGARLVAPLLEMSKVDIVRAALDAHVPIAQTWSCYSGGAEPCGRCDSCRIRDEALRAAGHPELMTAWGQAQLRT
;
A
#
# COMPACT_ATOMS: atom_id res chain seq x y z
N MET A 1 -19.23 32.79 -18.72
CA MET A 1 -18.94 32.56 -17.29
C MET A 1 -19.57 31.24 -16.91
N SER A 2 -18.84 30.14 -17.06
CA SER A 2 -19.28 28.81 -16.64
C SER A 2 -18.79 28.60 -15.21
N HIS A 3 -19.67 28.85 -14.23
CA HIS A 3 -19.44 28.37 -12.88
C HIS A 3 -19.60 26.85 -12.90
N SER A 4 -18.50 26.10 -13.02
CA SER A 4 -18.50 24.69 -12.66
C SER A 4 -18.65 24.63 -11.14
N PHE A 5 -19.68 23.97 -10.65
CA PHE A 5 -19.77 23.61 -9.24
C PHE A 5 -18.51 22.80 -8.87
N PRO A 6 -17.83 23.10 -7.75
CA PRO A 6 -16.77 22.24 -7.28
C PRO A 6 -17.38 20.86 -6.98
N ASN A 7 -16.70 19.79 -7.36
CA ASN A 7 -17.00 18.49 -6.76
C ASN A 7 -16.77 18.64 -5.24
N ASP A 8 -17.84 18.60 -4.45
CA ASP A 8 -17.82 18.74 -2.98
C ASP A 8 -17.26 17.50 -2.25
N ASN A 9 -16.73 16.52 -2.99
CA ASN A 9 -16.16 15.33 -2.39
C ASN A 9 -14.84 15.66 -1.66
N PRO A 10 -14.65 15.17 -0.42
CA PRO A 10 -13.41 15.40 0.31
C PRO A 10 -12.22 14.80 -0.44
N ARG A 11 -11.13 15.56 -0.56
CA ARG A 11 -9.91 15.08 -1.20
C ARG A 11 -9.10 14.22 -0.24
N ALA A 12 -8.53 13.16 -0.78
CA ALA A 12 -7.63 12.26 -0.05
C ALA A 12 -6.36 12.01 -0.87
N VAL A 13 -5.24 11.79 -0.20
CA VAL A 13 -4.06 11.16 -0.80
C VAL A 13 -4.07 9.69 -0.41
N VAL A 14 -3.90 8.77 -1.36
CA VAL A 14 -3.80 7.33 -1.07
C VAL A 14 -2.40 6.86 -1.45
N LEU A 15 -1.66 6.30 -0.50
CA LEU A 15 -0.35 5.71 -0.81
C LEU A 15 -0.55 4.37 -1.53
N LEU A 16 -0.34 4.35 -2.84
CA LEU A 16 -0.65 3.24 -3.73
C LEU A 16 0.61 2.53 -4.19
N SER A 17 0.73 1.23 -3.90
CA SER A 17 1.82 0.38 -4.41
C SER A 17 1.39 -0.53 -5.56
N GLY A 18 0.08 -0.68 -5.82
CA GLY A 18 -0.45 -1.63 -6.81
C GLY A 18 -0.61 -3.06 -6.27
N GLY A 19 -0.22 -3.30 -5.02
CA GLY A 19 -0.53 -4.54 -4.30
C GLY A 19 -1.97 -4.59 -3.79
N LEU A 20 -2.38 -5.76 -3.29
CA LEU A 20 -3.74 -6.01 -2.79
C LEU A 20 -4.17 -4.92 -1.78
N ASP A 21 -3.39 -4.72 -0.73
CA ASP A 21 -3.75 -3.90 0.43
C ASP A 21 -3.92 -2.43 0.06
N SER A 22 -2.94 -1.85 -0.66
CA SER A 22 -3.01 -0.46 -1.08
C SER A 22 -4.11 -0.22 -2.12
N SER A 23 -4.42 -1.23 -2.94
CA SER A 23 -5.56 -1.18 -3.87
C SER A 23 -6.90 -1.25 -3.13
N THR A 24 -6.99 -2.06 -2.06
CA THR A 24 -8.15 -2.09 -1.15
C THR A 24 -8.36 -0.73 -0.50
N VAL A 25 -7.29 -0.09 0.00
CA VAL A 25 -7.41 1.26 0.59
C VAL A 25 -7.91 2.28 -0.42
N LEU A 26 -7.46 2.22 -1.68
CA LEU A 26 -7.98 3.11 -2.72
C LEU A 26 -9.46 2.86 -2.98
N GLY A 27 -9.86 1.59 -3.13
CA GLY A 27 -11.27 1.21 -3.33
C GLY A 27 -12.17 1.68 -2.19
N LEU A 28 -11.74 1.47 -0.94
CA LEU A 28 -12.45 1.93 0.26
C LEU A 28 -12.57 3.45 0.29
N ALA A 29 -11.51 4.19 -0.03
CA ALA A 29 -11.57 5.65 -0.07
C ALA A 29 -12.58 6.15 -1.12
N VAL A 30 -12.64 5.54 -2.31
CA VAL A 30 -13.65 5.87 -3.33
C VAL A 30 -15.05 5.52 -2.86
N GLN A 31 -15.23 4.34 -2.25
CA GLN A 31 -16.52 3.90 -1.69
C GLN A 31 -17.02 4.84 -0.59
N ASP A 32 -16.13 5.38 0.22
CA ASP A 32 -16.42 6.36 1.28
C ASP A 32 -16.66 7.79 0.73
N GLY A 33 -16.65 7.96 -0.60
CA GLY A 33 -16.99 9.22 -1.27
C GLY A 33 -15.84 10.20 -1.41
N TYR A 34 -14.59 9.80 -1.13
CA TYR A 34 -13.43 10.66 -1.35
C TYR A 34 -13.13 10.83 -2.84
N GLN A 35 -12.44 11.94 -3.17
CA GLN A 35 -11.75 12.13 -4.44
C GLN A 35 -10.24 11.87 -4.23
N PRO A 36 -9.76 10.64 -4.43
CA PRO A 36 -8.38 10.29 -4.14
C PRO A 36 -7.40 10.74 -5.23
N THR A 37 -6.23 11.21 -4.79
CA THR A 37 -4.99 11.23 -5.57
C THR A 37 -4.13 10.05 -5.11
N ALA A 38 -3.90 9.08 -6.00
CA ALA A 38 -3.00 7.98 -5.76
C ALA A 38 -1.55 8.43 -5.87
N LEU A 39 -0.75 8.13 -4.85
CA LEU A 39 0.67 8.46 -4.78
C LEU A 39 1.50 7.18 -4.66
N SER A 40 2.33 6.93 -5.66
CA SER A 40 3.29 5.82 -5.69
C SER A 40 4.72 6.32 -5.58
N PHE A 41 5.61 5.43 -5.13
CA PHE A 41 7.02 5.74 -4.93
C PHE A 41 7.90 4.83 -5.78
N ARG A 42 8.76 5.44 -6.60
CA ARG A 42 9.92 4.76 -7.16
C ARG A 42 11.10 5.02 -6.24
N TYR A 43 11.49 4.02 -5.47
CA TYR A 43 12.42 4.16 -4.37
C TYR A 43 13.73 3.36 -4.47
N GLY A 44 14.03 2.84 -5.66
CA GLY A 44 15.16 1.94 -5.88
C GLY A 44 14.80 0.47 -5.64
N GLN A 45 13.52 0.12 -5.73
CA GLN A 45 13.10 -1.28 -5.73
C GLN A 45 13.59 -2.01 -6.98
N ARG A 46 13.86 -3.32 -6.85
CA ARG A 46 14.44 -4.16 -7.92
C ARG A 46 13.66 -4.20 -9.24
N HIS A 47 12.35 -4.00 -9.18
CA HIS A 47 11.47 -4.07 -10.35
C HIS A 47 10.34 -3.04 -10.22
N THR A 48 9.76 -2.66 -11.36
CA THR A 48 8.70 -1.65 -11.43
C THR A 48 7.32 -2.25 -11.74
N ALA A 49 7.18 -3.58 -11.70
CA ALA A 49 5.91 -4.26 -12.01
C ALA A 49 4.77 -3.75 -11.11
N GLU A 50 5.08 -3.42 -9.85
CA GLU A 50 4.12 -2.84 -8.91
C GLU A 50 3.64 -1.44 -9.35
N LEU A 51 4.51 -0.60 -9.92
CA LEU A 51 4.16 0.74 -10.40
C LEU A 51 3.26 0.68 -11.63
N GLU A 52 3.49 -0.28 -12.51
CA GLU A 52 2.61 -0.56 -13.65
C GLU A 52 1.22 -0.98 -13.18
N ARG A 53 1.14 -1.85 -12.16
CA ARG A 53 -0.15 -2.21 -11.55
C ARG A 53 -0.79 -1.05 -10.82
N ALA A 54 -0.03 -0.23 -10.10
CA ALA A 54 -0.56 0.96 -9.44
C ALA A 54 -1.24 1.91 -10.45
N ALA A 55 -0.66 2.12 -11.62
CA ALA A 55 -1.27 2.94 -12.67
C ALA A 55 -2.60 2.36 -13.17
N VAL A 56 -2.64 1.04 -13.38
CA VAL A 56 -3.86 0.32 -13.80
C VAL A 56 -4.95 0.41 -12.73
N ILE A 57 -4.61 0.21 -11.46
CA ILE A 57 -5.54 0.30 -10.33
C ILE A 57 -6.06 1.74 -10.16
N ALA A 58 -5.18 2.74 -10.25
CA ALA A 58 -5.59 4.14 -10.18
C ALA A 58 -6.58 4.49 -11.30
N ALA A 59 -6.31 4.04 -12.53
CA ALA A 59 -7.20 4.24 -13.67
C ALA A 59 -8.56 3.56 -13.49
N HIS A 60 -8.60 2.33 -12.94
CA HIS A 60 -9.86 1.62 -12.64
C HIS A 60 -10.77 2.42 -11.71
N PHE A 61 -10.19 3.11 -10.73
CA PHE A 61 -10.92 3.94 -9.77
C PHE A 61 -11.08 5.42 -10.20
N GLY A 62 -10.58 5.80 -11.37
CA GLY A 62 -10.61 7.19 -11.85
C GLY A 62 -9.78 8.16 -11.00
N ALA A 63 -8.79 7.65 -10.25
CA ALA A 63 -7.93 8.45 -9.39
C ALA A 63 -6.78 9.09 -10.19
N GLU A 64 -6.43 10.34 -9.89
CA GLU A 64 -5.19 10.93 -10.39
C GLU A 64 -4.00 10.13 -9.82
N HIS A 65 -3.06 9.73 -10.67
CA HIS A 65 -1.88 8.97 -10.25
C HIS A 65 -0.60 9.78 -10.37
N ARG A 66 0.12 9.92 -9.25
CA ARG A 66 1.44 10.56 -9.18
C ARG A 66 2.49 9.54 -8.75
N ILE A 67 3.66 9.64 -9.35
CA ILE A 67 4.83 8.84 -8.98
C ILE A 67 5.92 9.80 -8.53
N VAL A 68 6.49 9.54 -7.34
CA VAL A 68 7.62 10.31 -6.81
C VAL A 68 8.86 9.42 -6.74
N ASP A 69 9.97 9.93 -7.25
CA ASP A 69 11.29 9.31 -7.16
C ASP A 69 11.97 9.66 -5.84
N ILE A 70 12.34 8.65 -5.04
CA ILE A 70 13.04 8.83 -3.75
C ILE A 70 14.14 7.78 -3.62
N ASN A 71 15.42 8.15 -3.69
CA ASN A 71 16.51 7.17 -3.69
C ASN A 71 16.84 6.55 -2.30
N ILE A 72 15.85 6.01 -1.58
CA ILE A 72 16.04 5.31 -0.30
C ILE A 72 16.87 4.03 -0.49
N GLY A 73 16.70 3.33 -1.63
CA GLY A 73 17.43 2.10 -1.93
C GLY A 73 18.95 2.26 -1.89
N SER A 74 19.46 3.46 -2.17
CA SER A 74 20.89 3.77 -2.07
C SER A 74 21.50 3.63 -0.66
N PHE A 75 20.67 3.60 0.38
CA PHE A 75 21.14 3.40 1.76
C PHE A 75 21.42 1.91 2.09
N GLY A 76 20.92 0.98 1.27
CA GLY A 76 21.10 -0.47 1.45
C GLY A 76 20.33 -1.05 2.64
N GLY A 77 20.69 -2.28 3.02
CA GLY A 77 20.13 -2.96 4.20
C GLY A 77 18.80 -3.67 3.98
N SER A 78 18.37 -3.85 2.72
CA SER A 78 17.14 -4.57 2.37
C SER A 78 17.31 -5.41 1.10
N ALA A 79 16.79 -6.65 1.13
CA ALA A 79 16.64 -7.51 -0.02
C ALA A 79 15.62 -6.98 -1.06
N LEU A 80 14.88 -5.90 -0.77
CA LEU A 80 14.03 -5.26 -1.79
C LEU A 80 14.74 -4.18 -2.60
N THR A 81 15.93 -3.74 -2.17
CA THR A 81 16.66 -2.63 -2.80
C THR A 81 18.14 -2.93 -3.10
N ASP A 82 18.70 -3.98 -2.51
CA ASP A 82 20.10 -4.40 -2.72
C ASP A 82 20.15 -5.68 -3.55
N ASP A 83 20.62 -5.62 -4.80
CA ASP A 83 20.72 -6.77 -5.73
C ASP A 83 21.69 -7.86 -5.26
N GLY A 84 22.57 -7.58 -4.29
CA GLY A 84 23.50 -8.56 -3.72
C GLY A 84 22.89 -9.50 -2.68
N LEU A 85 21.66 -9.25 -2.25
CA LEU A 85 20.93 -10.10 -1.31
C LEU A 85 19.93 -11.00 -2.06
N ASP A 86 19.68 -12.21 -1.59
CA ASP A 86 18.55 -12.99 -2.13
C ASP A 86 17.25 -12.61 -1.43
N VAL A 87 16.15 -12.53 -2.19
CA VAL A 87 14.81 -12.42 -1.60
C VAL A 87 14.47 -13.79 -0.98
N PRO A 88 14.21 -13.87 0.34
CA PRO A 88 13.91 -15.15 0.96
C PRO A 88 12.67 -15.80 0.36
N LEU A 89 12.73 -17.12 0.18
CA LEU A 89 11.61 -17.95 -0.22
C LEU A 89 10.94 -18.64 0.98
N GLU A 90 11.60 -18.62 2.14
CA GLU A 90 11.11 -19.18 3.39
C GLU A 90 10.54 -18.08 4.30
N ALA A 91 9.58 -18.46 5.14
CA ALA A 91 8.95 -17.56 6.09
C ALA A 91 9.97 -17.02 7.10
N THR A 92 9.91 -15.72 7.35
CA THR A 92 10.71 -15.11 8.43
C THR A 92 10.15 -15.55 9.78
N PRO A 93 10.99 -15.97 10.75
CA PRO A 93 10.55 -16.33 12.09
C PRO A 93 9.85 -15.18 12.83
N ASP A 94 8.89 -15.52 13.68
CA ASP A 94 8.17 -14.55 14.51
C ASP A 94 9.13 -13.69 15.37
N GLY A 95 8.87 -12.38 15.39
CA GLY A 95 9.68 -11.42 16.17
C GLY A 95 10.99 -10.98 15.51
N VAL A 96 11.31 -11.49 14.31
CA VAL A 96 12.49 -11.06 13.54
C VAL A 96 12.07 -10.08 12.45
N VAL A 97 12.78 -8.96 12.34
CA VAL A 97 12.60 -8.03 11.21
C VAL A 97 13.11 -8.71 9.94
N PRO A 98 12.28 -8.91 8.92
CA PRO A 98 12.67 -9.65 7.73
C PRO A 98 13.69 -8.85 6.92
N PRO A 99 14.54 -9.51 6.14
CA PRO A 99 15.50 -8.82 5.27
C PRO A 99 14.81 -8.03 4.16
N THR A 100 13.50 -8.21 3.94
CA THR A 100 12.69 -7.39 3.03
C THR A 100 12.26 -6.04 3.64
N TYR A 101 12.56 -5.80 4.92
CA TYR A 101 12.36 -4.49 5.55
C TYR A 101 13.29 -3.45 4.92
N VAL A 102 12.73 -2.32 4.52
CA VAL A 102 13.51 -1.16 4.03
C VAL A 102 13.54 -0.13 5.17
N PRO A 103 14.71 0.17 5.75
CA PRO A 103 14.80 1.02 6.94
C PRO A 103 14.11 2.37 6.81
N GLY A 104 13.12 2.64 7.68
CA GLY A 104 12.44 3.94 7.80
C GLY A 104 11.59 4.33 6.58
N ARG A 105 11.31 3.39 5.66
CA ARG A 105 10.63 3.68 4.40
C ARG A 105 9.24 4.30 4.61
N ASN A 106 8.42 3.77 5.51
CA ASN A 106 7.07 4.30 5.67
C ASN A 106 7.09 5.73 6.23
N THR A 107 8.06 6.06 7.09
CA THR A 107 8.25 7.42 7.60
C THR A 107 8.47 8.41 6.46
N VAL A 108 9.34 8.07 5.50
CA VAL A 108 9.59 8.94 4.34
C VAL A 108 8.34 9.05 3.46
N PHE A 109 7.65 7.95 3.22
CA PHE A 109 6.45 7.94 2.36
C PHE A 109 5.30 8.74 2.95
N ILE A 110 5.08 8.63 4.26
CA ILE A 110 4.06 9.42 4.96
C ILE A 110 4.40 10.91 4.90
N ALA A 111 5.67 11.30 5.10
CA ALA A 111 6.11 12.70 4.98
C ALA A 111 5.79 13.29 3.60
N VAL A 112 6.08 12.56 2.52
CA VAL A 112 5.79 13.01 1.16
C VAL A 112 4.28 13.03 0.88
N GLY A 113 3.54 12.04 1.37
CA GLY A 113 2.08 12.01 1.29
C GLY A 113 1.43 13.21 1.96
N LEU A 114 1.89 13.59 3.15
CA LEU A 114 1.41 14.78 3.88
C LEU A 114 1.75 16.07 3.12
N SER A 115 2.95 16.18 2.55
CA SER A 115 3.33 17.33 1.73
C SER A 115 2.43 17.47 0.50
N LEU A 116 2.11 16.37 -0.17
CA LEU A 116 1.15 16.37 -1.27
C LEU A 116 -0.25 16.75 -0.78
N ALA A 117 -0.70 16.20 0.34
CA ALA A 117 -2.01 16.49 0.91
C ALA A 117 -2.19 17.99 1.21
N GLU A 118 -1.19 18.63 1.81
CA GLU A 118 -1.20 20.07 2.05
C GLU A 118 -1.25 20.86 0.73
N ALA A 119 -0.46 20.48 -0.28
CA ALA A 119 -0.42 21.17 -1.56
C ALA A 119 -1.76 21.11 -2.34
N ILE A 120 -2.55 20.04 -2.14
CA ILE A 120 -3.84 19.86 -2.84
C ILE A 120 -5.06 20.06 -1.93
N ASN A 121 -4.86 20.52 -0.69
CA ASN A 121 -5.89 20.63 0.35
C ASN A 121 -6.67 19.32 0.55
N ALA A 122 -5.97 18.18 0.61
CA ALA A 122 -6.56 16.91 1.00
C ALA A 122 -6.68 16.81 2.52
N GLY A 123 -7.85 16.38 2.99
CA GLY A 123 -8.14 16.23 4.42
C GLY A 123 -7.58 14.95 5.03
N SER A 124 -7.04 14.04 4.22
CA SER A 124 -6.52 12.76 4.69
C SER A 124 -5.40 12.19 3.82
N VAL A 125 -4.55 11.39 4.45
CA VAL A 125 -3.56 10.52 3.81
C VAL A 125 -3.88 9.08 4.23
N HIS A 126 -4.22 8.23 3.28
CA HIS A 126 -4.64 6.86 3.50
C HIS A 126 -3.48 5.88 3.27
N LEU A 127 -3.30 4.94 4.20
CA LEU A 127 -2.16 4.04 4.31
C LEU A 127 -2.62 2.57 4.25
N GLY A 128 -2.02 1.78 3.36
CA GLY A 128 -2.25 0.33 3.24
C GLY A 128 -1.41 -0.53 4.17
N ILE A 129 -1.17 -0.08 5.41
CA ILE A 129 -0.38 -0.81 6.40
C ILE A 129 -1.28 -1.74 7.24
N THR A 130 -0.72 -2.87 7.68
CA THR A 130 -1.37 -3.84 8.58
C THR A 130 -0.43 -4.17 9.75
N ALA A 131 -0.99 -4.40 10.93
CA ALA A 131 -0.28 -4.85 12.13
C ALA A 131 -0.52 -6.34 12.46
N VAL A 132 -1.51 -6.98 11.84
CA VAL A 132 -1.96 -8.34 12.18
C VAL A 132 -1.09 -9.41 11.54
N ASP A 133 -0.71 -9.24 10.27
CA ASP A 133 0.10 -10.21 9.53
C ASP A 133 1.61 -10.04 9.83
N TYR A 134 1.90 -9.90 11.13
CA TYR A 134 3.12 -9.49 11.80
C TYR A 134 4.40 -9.73 10.99
N SER A 135 4.85 -8.66 10.34
CA SER A 135 6.13 -8.63 9.66
C SER A 135 7.26 -8.13 10.58
N GLY A 136 6.97 -7.75 11.83
CA GLY A 136 7.95 -7.17 12.76
C GLY A 136 8.29 -5.70 12.50
N TYR A 137 7.58 -5.03 11.59
CA TYR A 137 7.89 -3.66 11.17
C TYR A 137 7.48 -2.67 12.28
N PRO A 138 8.39 -1.81 12.77
CA PRO A 138 8.07 -0.86 13.82
C PRO A 138 7.16 0.29 13.34
N ASP A 139 7.19 0.58 12.04
CA ASP A 139 6.52 1.70 11.37
C ASP A 139 5.13 1.34 10.79
N CYS A 140 4.50 0.29 11.32
CA CYS A 140 3.15 -0.17 10.97
C CYS A 140 2.22 -0.28 12.19
N ARG A 141 2.57 0.36 13.32
CA ARG A 141 1.87 0.21 14.61
C ARG A 141 1.00 1.43 14.95
N SER A 142 0.01 1.23 15.81
CA SER A 142 -0.92 2.30 16.23
C SER A 142 -0.23 3.40 17.02
N ASP A 143 0.73 3.07 17.89
CA ASP A 143 1.54 4.04 18.65
C ASP A 143 2.43 4.89 17.73
N TYR A 144 3.05 4.26 16.72
CA TYR A 144 3.79 4.95 15.66
C TYR A 144 2.89 5.93 14.91
N LEU A 145 1.71 5.50 14.46
CA LEU A 145 0.78 6.37 13.73
C LEU A 145 0.28 7.55 14.58
N ALA A 146 -0.01 7.33 15.86
CA ALA A 146 -0.43 8.39 16.77
C ALA A 146 0.67 9.44 16.98
N ALA A 147 1.92 8.99 17.17
CA ALA A 147 3.07 9.88 17.24
C ALA A 147 3.29 10.65 15.92
N TYR A 148 3.11 9.97 14.78
CA TYR A 148 3.23 10.60 13.47
C TYR A 148 2.12 11.64 13.25
N GLN A 149 0.88 11.36 13.60
CA GLN A 149 -0.21 12.34 13.49
C GLN A 149 0.10 13.60 14.30
N THR A 150 0.66 13.45 15.50
CA THR A 150 1.11 14.59 16.31
C THR A 150 2.16 15.43 15.57
N LEU A 151 3.12 14.77 14.91
CA LEU A 151 4.09 15.47 14.07
C LEU A 151 3.43 16.18 12.87
N ALA A 152 2.49 15.52 12.19
CA ALA A 152 1.76 16.07 11.05
C ALA A 152 0.97 17.34 11.40
N ASP A 153 0.33 17.34 12.56
CA ASP A 153 -0.40 18.49 13.12
C ASP A 153 0.54 19.68 13.40
N LEU A 154 1.83 19.40 13.69
CA LEU A 154 2.84 20.43 13.97
C LEU A 154 3.59 20.92 12.74
N SER A 155 3.63 20.13 11.66
CA SER A 155 4.54 20.33 10.52
C SER A 155 3.92 21.06 9.32
N SER A 156 2.62 21.35 9.36
CA SER A 156 1.88 22.01 8.27
C SER A 156 1.16 23.26 8.76
N VAL A 157 0.89 24.21 7.86
CA VAL A 157 0.08 25.40 8.18
C VAL A 157 -1.34 24.96 8.55
N ALA A 158 -1.93 24.09 7.74
CA ALA A 158 -3.27 23.54 8.00
C ALA A 158 -3.35 22.79 9.34
N GLY A 159 -2.31 22.02 9.68
CA GLY A 159 -2.21 21.33 10.98
C GLY A 159 -2.22 22.31 12.16
N ARG A 160 -1.43 23.38 12.08
CA ARG A 160 -1.38 24.43 13.14
C ARG A 160 -2.68 25.18 13.32
N GLU A 161 -3.49 25.25 12.26
CA GLU A 161 -4.82 25.86 12.27
C GLU A 161 -5.95 24.87 12.63
N GLY A 162 -5.61 23.60 12.89
CA GLY A 162 -6.56 22.58 13.34
C GLY A 162 -7.37 21.89 12.23
N HIS A 163 -6.98 22.05 10.97
CA HIS A 163 -7.65 21.45 9.80
C HIS A 163 -6.70 20.68 8.87
N GLY A 164 -5.53 20.29 9.39
CA GLY A 164 -4.55 19.48 8.67
C GLY A 164 -5.03 18.06 8.36
N ALA A 165 -4.32 17.41 7.44
CA ALA A 165 -4.65 16.05 6.99
C ALA A 165 -4.56 15.01 8.11
N ARG A 166 -5.53 14.09 8.14
CA ARG A 166 -5.53 12.92 9.03
C ARG A 166 -4.87 11.71 8.38
N LEU A 167 -4.05 10.98 9.12
CA LEU A 167 -3.55 9.67 8.75
C LEU A 167 -4.65 8.63 8.96
N VAL A 168 -4.98 7.88 7.91
CA VAL A 168 -6.05 6.88 7.91
C VAL A 168 -5.45 5.52 7.50
N ALA A 169 -5.47 4.53 8.40
CA ALA A 169 -4.95 3.18 8.14
C ALA A 169 -6.07 2.15 8.33
N PRO A 170 -6.99 1.99 7.35
CA PRO A 170 -8.22 1.22 7.56
C PRO A 170 -7.97 -0.29 7.69
N LEU A 171 -6.81 -0.78 7.25
CA LEU A 171 -6.45 -2.20 7.27
C LEU A 171 -5.62 -2.59 8.51
N LEU A 172 -5.35 -1.65 9.43
CA LEU A 172 -4.38 -1.83 10.51
C LEU A 172 -4.64 -3.09 11.35
N GLU A 173 -5.91 -3.36 11.65
CA GLU A 173 -6.36 -4.48 12.49
C GLU A 173 -7.04 -5.60 11.67
N MET A 174 -7.00 -5.54 10.34
CA MET A 174 -7.63 -6.55 9.49
C MET A 174 -6.70 -7.74 9.26
N SER A 175 -7.25 -8.95 9.33
CA SER A 175 -6.56 -10.14 8.82
C SER A 175 -6.45 -10.09 7.29
N LYS A 176 -5.50 -10.82 6.70
CA LYS A 176 -5.40 -10.90 5.23
C LYS A 176 -6.70 -11.36 4.55
N VAL A 177 -7.43 -12.28 5.17
CA VAL A 177 -8.71 -12.79 4.63
C VAL A 177 -9.76 -11.67 4.63
N ASP A 178 -9.80 -10.85 5.68
CA ASP A 178 -10.72 -9.71 5.75
C ASP A 178 -10.34 -8.61 4.77
N ILE A 179 -9.04 -8.40 4.51
CA ILE A 179 -8.57 -7.50 3.45
C ILE A 179 -9.05 -7.98 2.07
N VAL A 180 -9.01 -9.29 1.79
CA VAL A 180 -9.56 -9.85 0.53
C VAL A 180 -11.06 -9.58 0.41
N ARG A 181 -11.82 -9.80 1.49
CA ARG A 181 -13.28 -9.53 1.50
C ARG A 181 -13.56 -8.05 1.27
N ALA A 182 -12.87 -7.16 1.98
CA ALA A 182 -12.99 -5.72 1.81
C ALA A 182 -12.59 -5.28 0.39
N ALA A 183 -11.60 -5.93 -0.23
CA ALA A 183 -11.21 -5.65 -1.61
C ALA A 183 -12.33 -6.00 -2.60
N LEU A 184 -13.00 -7.14 -2.40
CA LEU A 184 -14.13 -7.57 -3.23
C LEU A 184 -15.32 -6.62 -3.07
N ASP A 185 -15.68 -6.29 -1.83
CA ASP A 185 -16.76 -5.34 -1.53
C ASP A 185 -16.50 -3.96 -2.13
N ALA A 186 -15.24 -3.51 -2.10
CA ALA A 186 -14.79 -2.26 -2.71
C ALA A 186 -14.53 -2.36 -4.23
N HIS A 187 -14.91 -3.47 -4.87
CA HIS A 187 -14.78 -3.69 -6.32
C HIS A 187 -13.35 -3.53 -6.86
N VAL A 188 -12.35 -3.90 -6.04
CA VAL A 188 -10.94 -3.93 -6.45
C VAL A 188 -10.75 -5.03 -7.50
N PRO A 189 -10.09 -4.75 -8.63
CA PRO A 189 -9.80 -5.76 -9.63
C PRO A 189 -8.58 -6.59 -9.17
N ILE A 190 -8.79 -7.48 -8.18
CA ILE A 190 -7.75 -8.24 -7.48
C ILE A 190 -6.79 -8.95 -8.45
N ALA A 191 -7.28 -9.50 -9.56
CA ALA A 191 -6.47 -10.14 -10.60
C ALA A 191 -5.39 -9.20 -11.20
N GLN A 192 -5.59 -7.89 -11.14
CA GLN A 192 -4.66 -6.88 -11.64
C GLN A 192 -3.66 -6.40 -10.59
N THR A 193 -3.81 -6.81 -9.33
CA THR A 193 -2.90 -6.43 -8.22
C THR A 193 -1.62 -7.26 -8.20
N TRP A 194 -0.54 -6.66 -7.70
CA TRP A 194 0.79 -7.27 -7.61
C TRP A 194 1.35 -7.29 -6.19
N SER A 195 1.54 -8.50 -5.63
CA SER A 195 2.13 -8.67 -4.30
C SER A 195 3.54 -9.26 -4.35
N CYS A 196 3.98 -9.80 -5.48
CA CYS A 196 5.21 -10.59 -5.56
C CYS A 196 6.49 -9.76 -5.38
N TYR A 197 7.38 -10.21 -4.50
CA TYR A 197 8.68 -9.57 -4.28
C TYR A 197 9.69 -9.83 -5.42
N SER A 198 9.56 -10.93 -6.16
CA SER A 198 10.58 -11.38 -7.13
C SER A 198 10.56 -10.66 -8.49
N GLY A 199 9.48 -9.94 -8.86
CA GLY A 199 9.53 -9.04 -10.02
C GLY A 199 9.59 -9.66 -11.41
N GLY A 200 8.96 -10.81 -11.64
CA GLY A 200 8.92 -11.48 -12.96
C GLY A 200 7.79 -11.01 -13.87
N ALA A 201 7.54 -11.74 -14.97
CA ALA A 201 6.38 -11.52 -15.83
C ALA A 201 5.05 -11.88 -15.13
N GLU A 202 5.11 -12.81 -14.19
CA GLU A 202 3.98 -13.27 -13.37
C GLU A 202 4.41 -13.37 -11.89
N PRO A 203 3.46 -13.26 -10.94
CA PRO A 203 3.75 -13.52 -9.53
C PRO A 203 4.31 -14.94 -9.33
N CYS A 204 5.43 -15.05 -8.62
CA CYS A 204 6.15 -16.34 -8.50
C CYS A 204 5.39 -17.42 -7.72
N GLY A 205 4.40 -17.03 -6.91
CA GLY A 205 3.60 -17.93 -6.07
C GLY A 205 4.34 -18.51 -4.86
N ARG A 206 5.64 -18.23 -4.71
CA ARG A 206 6.51 -18.90 -3.73
C ARG A 206 7.00 -17.99 -2.61
N CYS A 207 7.27 -16.71 -2.89
CA CYS A 207 7.71 -15.77 -1.87
C CYS A 207 6.61 -15.56 -0.81
N ASP A 208 6.99 -15.15 0.39
CA ASP A 208 6.04 -14.96 1.51
C ASP A 208 4.80 -14.14 1.13
N SER A 209 5.01 -13.02 0.43
CA SER A 209 3.89 -12.16 -0.01
C SER A 209 2.92 -12.87 -0.96
N CYS A 210 3.40 -13.73 -1.86
CA CYS A 210 2.52 -14.52 -2.72
C CYS A 210 1.79 -15.60 -1.90
N ARG A 211 2.50 -16.28 -1.00
CA ARG A 211 1.95 -17.37 -0.19
C ARG A 211 0.84 -16.87 0.74
N ILE A 212 1.09 -15.76 1.44
CA ILE A 212 0.11 -15.08 2.30
C ILE A 212 -1.12 -14.63 1.49
N ARG A 213 -0.91 -14.01 0.33
CA ARG A 213 -2.00 -13.60 -0.57
C ARG A 213 -2.82 -14.81 -1.03
N ASP A 214 -2.18 -15.87 -1.50
CA ASP A 214 -2.83 -17.05 -2.04
C ASP A 214 -3.61 -17.82 -0.96
N GLU A 215 -3.04 -17.96 0.23
CA GLU A 215 -3.72 -18.53 1.40
C GLU A 215 -4.97 -17.73 1.76
N ALA A 216 -4.89 -16.40 1.76
CA ALA A 216 -6.01 -15.52 2.04
C ALA A 216 -7.12 -15.58 0.99
N LEU A 217 -6.74 -15.58 -0.31
CA LEU A 217 -7.68 -15.72 -1.42
C LEU A 217 -8.42 -17.06 -1.34
N ARG A 218 -7.70 -18.15 -1.08
CA ARG A 218 -8.29 -19.46 -0.87
C ARG A 218 -9.26 -19.48 0.31
N ALA A 219 -8.85 -18.93 1.45
CA ALA A 219 -9.68 -18.87 2.66
C ALA A 219 -10.93 -17.98 2.49
N ALA A 220 -10.86 -16.97 1.62
CA ALA A 220 -11.99 -16.14 1.23
C ALA A 220 -12.91 -16.81 0.18
N GLY A 221 -12.57 -18.00 -0.32
CA GLY A 221 -13.37 -18.72 -1.31
C GLY A 221 -13.07 -18.35 -2.77
N HIS A 222 -11.93 -17.70 -3.03
CA HIS A 222 -11.51 -17.22 -4.36
C HIS A 222 -10.20 -17.84 -4.86
N PRO A 223 -10.06 -19.18 -4.91
CA PRO A 223 -8.84 -19.83 -5.37
C PRO A 223 -8.50 -19.53 -6.84
N GLU A 224 -9.48 -19.14 -7.65
CA GLU A 224 -9.29 -18.74 -9.05
C GLU A 224 -8.44 -17.47 -9.22
N LEU A 225 -8.32 -16.66 -8.17
CA LEU A 225 -7.53 -15.42 -8.15
C LEU A 225 -6.11 -15.62 -7.60
N MET A 226 -5.78 -16.82 -7.13
CA MET A 226 -4.44 -17.17 -6.65
C MET A 226 -3.42 -17.16 -7.80
N THR A 227 -2.13 -17.12 -7.47
CA THR A 227 -1.07 -17.31 -8.47
C THR A 227 -1.21 -18.66 -9.17
N ALA A 228 -0.72 -18.76 -10.42
CA ALA A 228 -0.74 -20.00 -11.18
C ALA A 228 -0.06 -21.17 -10.43
N TRP A 229 1.03 -20.87 -9.72
CA TRP A 229 1.71 -21.84 -8.87
C TRP A 229 0.84 -22.29 -7.70
N GLY A 230 0.19 -21.35 -6.99
CA GLY A 230 -0.71 -21.66 -5.88
C GLY A 230 -1.91 -22.51 -6.31
N GLN A 231 -2.51 -22.22 -7.47
CA GLN A 231 -3.58 -23.03 -8.05
C GLN A 231 -3.13 -24.44 -8.40
N ALA A 232 -1.88 -24.61 -8.87
CA ALA A 232 -1.34 -25.93 -9.16
C ALA A 232 -1.17 -26.79 -7.89
N GLN A 233 -0.83 -26.19 -6.75
CA GLN A 233 -0.69 -26.90 -5.46
C GLN A 233 -2.03 -27.40 -4.90
N LEU A 234 -3.18 -26.89 -5.36
CA LEU A 234 -4.50 -27.39 -4.93
C LEU A 234 -4.92 -28.67 -5.67
N ARG A 235 -4.26 -28.99 -6.77
CA ARG A 235 -4.58 -30.15 -7.62
C ARG A 235 -3.77 -31.40 -7.28
N THR A 236 -2.82 -31.27 -6.34
CA THR A 236 -1.91 -32.30 -5.84
C THR A 236 -2.31 -32.71 -4.43
#